data_AF-A0A6M1YWG4-F1
#
_entry.id   AF-A0A6M1YWG4-F1
#
_cell.length_a   1.000
_cell.length_b   1.000
_cell.length_c   1.000
_cell.angle_alpha   90.00
_cell.angle_beta   90.00
_cell.angle_gamma   90.00
#
_symmetry.space_group_name_H-M   'P 1'
#
loop_
_entity.id
_entity.type
_entity.pdbx_description
1 polymer ?
#
loop_
_entity_poly.entity_id
_entity_poly.type
_entity_poly.pdbx_seq_one_letter_code
_entity_poly.pdbx_strand_id
1 'polypeptide(L)'
;LKVQNKIERDATVLHLAFDRKYQNLIIEIFKKIQKEAHWVDLLKIQDTAGDTVLHMGIQEELIDLFLNILKNVAKADRAELLKIENVRGFSVILQALLIDRELFLEALETVPKDDLADLLLLEKIDGTMISLWTDQLKGINERAGDTILHRAIEKDHIDLAIDLLELVPPEVRAEILKIKNRDGDTILHLAIKKDHIDLALNLLKLVPEENRKDLLKSRNDEDQSILGLTIVNRKNKLFLEILEKIDDKDLLEIIDDLDINVLMNLPRAEFKRGSKIVAKEIALRCKKAAKVALPYVMLSAALGAVIYLKHLNTNEEEL
;
A
#
# COMPACT_ATOMS: atom_id res chain seq x y z
N LEU A 1 41.04 -5.59 13.19
CA LEU A 1 40.56 -5.12 11.87
C LEU A 1 40.19 -3.63 11.87
N LYS A 2 41.09 -2.75 12.32
CA LYS A 2 41.06 -1.31 11.96
C LYS A 2 42.18 -1.09 10.94
N VAL A 3 41.92 -1.42 9.69
CA VAL A 3 42.77 -0.92 8.61
C VAL A 3 42.26 0.47 8.31
N GLN A 4 42.85 1.47 8.96
CA GLN A 4 42.84 2.84 8.49
C GLN A 4 43.59 2.89 7.16
N ASN A 5 42.92 2.53 6.06
CA ASN A 5 43.33 2.93 4.73
C ASN A 5 42.10 3.50 4.04
N LYS A 6 41.96 4.82 4.17
CA LYS A 6 41.69 5.83 3.12
C LYS A 6 41.15 5.34 1.76
N ILE A 7 40.18 4.44 1.74
CA ILE A 7 39.42 4.04 0.56
C ILE A 7 37.99 4.46 0.87
N GLU A 8 37.61 5.63 0.34
CA GLU A 8 36.24 6.18 0.32
C GLU A 8 35.55 6.25 1.69
N ARG A 9 36.09 7.15 2.52
CA ARG A 9 35.64 7.70 3.81
C ARG A 9 34.95 6.82 4.87
N ASP A 10 34.13 5.83 4.58
CA ASP A 10 33.45 4.99 5.60
C ASP A 10 33.28 3.50 5.17
N ALA A 11 33.65 3.11 3.94
CA ALA A 11 33.51 1.73 3.47
C ALA A 11 34.56 0.76 4.06
N THR A 12 34.10 -0.41 4.54
CA THR A 12 34.98 -1.47 5.05
C THR A 12 35.49 -2.40 3.94
N VAL A 13 36.52 -3.21 4.22
CA VAL A 13 36.97 -4.28 3.32
C VAL A 13 35.83 -5.23 2.95
N LEU A 14 34.85 -5.40 3.84
CA LEU A 14 33.68 -6.23 3.59
C LEU A 14 32.77 -5.56 2.55
N HIS A 15 32.50 -4.25 2.65
CA HIS A 15 31.73 -3.52 1.63
C HIS A 15 32.37 -3.66 0.24
N LEU A 16 33.69 -3.50 0.13
CA LEU A 16 34.40 -3.70 -1.14
C LEU A 16 34.29 -5.14 -1.67
N ALA A 17 34.31 -6.14 -0.80
CA ALA A 17 34.16 -7.53 -1.21
C ALA A 17 32.74 -7.82 -1.73
N PHE A 18 31.71 -7.23 -1.11
CA PHE A 18 30.33 -7.28 -1.57
C PHE A 18 30.13 -6.53 -2.90
N ASP A 19 30.63 -5.30 -3.03
CA ASP A 19 30.59 -4.51 -4.27
C ASP A 19 31.15 -5.28 -5.46
N ARG A 20 32.28 -5.97 -5.24
CA ARG A 20 32.96 -6.77 -6.26
C ARG A 20 32.44 -8.20 -6.38
N LYS A 21 31.41 -8.57 -5.61
CA LYS A 21 30.79 -9.90 -5.59
C LYS A 21 31.79 -11.04 -5.36
N TYR A 22 32.84 -10.79 -4.55
CA TYR A 22 33.87 -11.78 -4.26
C TYR A 22 33.42 -12.79 -3.18
N GLN A 23 32.44 -13.64 -3.53
CA GLN A 23 31.81 -14.60 -2.62
C GLN A 23 32.80 -15.39 -1.75
N ASN A 24 33.84 -15.98 -2.35
CA ASN A 24 34.84 -16.76 -1.61
C ASN A 24 35.57 -15.92 -0.56
N LEU A 25 35.94 -14.69 -0.91
CA LEU A 25 36.60 -13.77 0.03
C LEU A 25 35.64 -13.37 1.16
N ILE A 26 34.38 -13.07 0.83
CA ILE A 26 33.36 -12.74 1.83
C ILE A 26 33.20 -13.90 2.83
N ILE A 27 33.06 -15.14 2.33
CA ILE A 27 32.95 -16.34 3.16
C ILE A 27 34.18 -16.52 4.06
N GLU A 28 35.39 -16.35 3.54
CA GLU A 28 36.61 -16.44 4.32
C GLU A 28 36.72 -15.36 5.40
N ILE A 29 36.31 -14.13 5.09
CA ILE A 29 36.25 -13.04 6.06
C ILE A 29 35.25 -13.40 7.16
N PHE A 30 34.03 -13.82 6.81
CA PHE A 30 32.99 -14.22 7.77
C PHE A 30 33.44 -15.35 8.70
N LYS A 31 34.05 -16.41 8.16
CA LYS A 31 34.61 -17.52 8.97
C LYS A 31 35.64 -17.06 10.00
N LYS A 32 36.37 -15.98 9.73
CA LYS A 32 37.34 -15.40 10.66
C LYS A 32 36.68 -14.49 11.68
N ILE A 33 35.83 -13.55 11.23
CA ILE A 33 35.22 -12.55 12.13
C ILE A 33 34.18 -13.15 13.06
N GLN A 34 33.48 -14.23 12.69
CA GLN A 34 32.49 -14.89 13.56
C GLN A 34 33.08 -15.42 14.88
N LYS A 35 34.41 -15.56 14.97
CA LYS A 35 35.13 -15.97 16.18
C LYS A 35 35.40 -14.83 17.14
N GLU A 36 35.26 -13.60 16.68
CA GLU A 36 35.50 -12.39 17.47
C GLU A 36 34.24 -12.06 18.28
N ALA A 37 34.45 -11.57 19.51
CA ALA A 37 33.36 -10.96 20.26
C ALA A 37 32.85 -9.74 19.48
N HIS A 38 31.52 -9.57 19.42
CA HIS A 38 30.87 -8.43 18.77
C HIS A 38 30.98 -8.36 17.23
N TRP A 39 31.19 -9.48 16.53
CA TRP A 39 31.23 -9.49 15.06
C TRP A 39 29.95 -8.97 14.39
N VAL A 40 28.81 -9.06 15.08
CA VAL A 40 27.52 -8.51 14.65
C VAL A 40 27.60 -6.99 14.47
N ASP A 41 28.41 -6.29 15.27
CA ASP A 41 28.59 -4.83 15.13
C ASP A 41 29.26 -4.47 13.80
N LEU A 42 30.01 -5.39 13.18
CA LEU A 42 30.58 -5.18 11.85
C LEU A 42 29.52 -5.18 10.75
N LEU A 43 28.38 -5.85 10.96
CA LEU A 43 27.25 -5.82 10.04
C LEU A 43 26.46 -4.51 10.13
N LYS A 44 26.64 -3.74 11.21
CA LYS A 44 25.99 -2.43 11.42
C LYS A 44 26.73 -1.27 10.77
N ILE A 45 27.99 -1.49 10.35
CA ILE A 45 28.79 -0.44 9.72
C ILE A 45 28.17 -0.10 8.36
N GLN A 46 28.01 1.20 8.12
CA GLN A 46 27.45 1.75 6.89
C GLN A 46 28.56 2.40 6.07
N ASP A 47 28.46 2.29 4.75
CA ASP A 47 29.32 3.01 3.82
C ASP A 47 28.85 4.46 3.59
N THR A 48 29.43 5.14 2.60
CA THR A 48 29.07 6.53 2.26
C THR A 48 27.64 6.70 1.73
N ALA A 49 27.02 5.64 1.23
CA ALA A 49 25.62 5.61 0.82
C ALA A 49 24.68 5.22 1.96
N GLY A 50 25.22 4.95 3.16
CA GLY A 50 24.47 4.39 4.28
C GLY A 50 24.24 2.88 4.15
N ASP A 51 24.75 2.24 3.10
CA ASP A 51 24.52 0.82 2.87
C ASP A 51 25.39 0.02 3.85
N THR A 52 24.75 -0.89 4.58
CA THR A 52 25.49 -1.96 5.26
C THR A 52 25.82 -3.06 4.27
N VAL A 53 26.73 -3.96 4.65
CA VAL A 53 27.03 -5.16 3.85
C VAL A 53 25.81 -6.06 3.63
N LEU A 54 24.77 -5.96 4.48
CA LEU A 54 23.51 -6.66 4.26
C LEU A 54 22.67 -6.01 3.15
N HIS A 55 22.68 -4.68 3.02
CA HIS A 55 22.09 -3.99 1.87
C HIS A 55 22.76 -4.44 0.57
N MET A 56 24.09 -4.49 0.57
CA MET A 56 24.88 -4.91 -0.60
C MET A 56 24.72 -6.40 -0.93
N GLY A 57 24.37 -7.22 0.07
CA GLY A 57 24.11 -8.66 -0.10
C GLY A 57 22.79 -8.99 -0.80
N ILE A 58 21.88 -8.00 -0.93
CA ILE A 58 20.61 -8.16 -1.64
C ILE A 58 20.84 -7.90 -3.14
N GLN A 59 21.52 -8.86 -3.75
CA GLN A 59 21.79 -8.94 -5.19
C GLN A 59 21.65 -10.41 -5.58
N GLU A 60 21.10 -10.73 -6.75
CA GLU A 60 20.80 -12.12 -7.18
C GLU A 60 21.93 -13.11 -6.88
N GLU A 61 23.19 -12.75 -7.13
CA GLU A 61 24.33 -13.64 -6.93
C GLU A 61 24.78 -13.78 -5.46
N LEU A 62 24.27 -12.95 -4.54
CA LEU A 62 24.67 -12.92 -3.13
C LEU A 62 23.53 -13.28 -2.16
N ILE A 63 22.34 -13.58 -2.67
CA ILE A 63 21.15 -13.90 -1.87
C ILE A 63 21.42 -15.05 -0.87
N ASP A 64 21.98 -16.16 -1.34
CA ASP A 64 22.31 -17.30 -0.48
C ASP A 64 23.30 -16.93 0.64
N LEU A 65 24.25 -16.06 0.31
CA LEU A 65 25.26 -15.61 1.24
C LEU A 65 24.65 -14.67 2.28
N PHE A 66 23.79 -13.74 1.87
CA PHE A 66 23.02 -12.88 2.76
C PHE A 66 22.18 -13.70 3.75
N LEU A 67 21.42 -14.68 3.27
CA LEU A 67 20.59 -15.54 4.11
C LEU A 67 21.43 -16.37 5.09
N ASN A 68 22.56 -16.91 4.62
CA ASN A 68 23.48 -17.64 5.47
C ASN A 68 24.08 -16.74 6.55
N ILE A 69 24.44 -15.49 6.23
CA ILE A 69 24.93 -14.52 7.22
C ILE A 69 23.86 -14.27 8.28
N LEU A 70 22.62 -13.95 7.89
CA LEU A 70 21.50 -13.72 8.82
C LEU A 70 21.19 -14.95 9.70
N LYS A 71 21.20 -16.15 9.12
CA LYS A 71 20.99 -17.41 9.86
C LYS A 71 22.05 -17.66 10.94
N ASN A 72 23.27 -17.12 10.76
CA ASN A 72 24.34 -17.18 11.77
C ASN A 72 24.26 -16.06 12.81
N VAL A 73 23.48 -15.00 12.60
CA VAL A 73 23.18 -13.99 13.62
C VAL A 73 22.16 -14.55 14.61
N ALA A 74 22.27 -14.21 15.90
CA ALA A 74 21.29 -14.61 16.90
C ALA A 74 19.92 -13.97 16.60
N LYS A 75 18.82 -14.71 16.82
CA LYS A 75 17.47 -14.28 16.43
C LYS A 75 17.10 -12.88 16.95
N ALA A 76 17.48 -12.56 18.19
CA ALA A 76 17.20 -11.27 18.83
C ALA A 76 17.88 -10.07 18.14
N ASP A 77 19.01 -10.29 17.45
CA ASP A 77 19.76 -9.20 16.80
C ASP A 77 19.36 -8.99 15.34
N ARG A 78 18.66 -9.97 14.72
CA ARG A 78 18.30 -9.93 13.29
C ARG A 78 17.37 -8.77 12.97
N ALA A 79 16.38 -8.53 13.82
CA ALA A 79 15.44 -7.42 13.64
C ALA A 79 16.19 -6.08 13.64
N GLU A 80 17.15 -5.89 14.54
CA GLU A 80 17.95 -4.65 14.59
C GLU A 80 18.74 -4.45 13.29
N LEU A 81 19.41 -5.50 12.79
CA LEU A 81 20.17 -5.43 11.55
C LEU A 81 19.30 -5.16 10.32
N LEU A 82 18.12 -5.80 10.27
CA LEU A 82 17.20 -5.71 9.14
C LEU A 82 16.51 -4.34 9.06
N LYS A 83 16.44 -3.60 10.17
CA LYS A 83 15.89 -2.23 10.27
C LYS A 83 16.86 -1.13 9.91
N ILE A 84 18.17 -1.40 9.83
CA ILE A 84 19.16 -0.36 9.53
C ILE A 84 18.86 0.22 8.15
N GLU A 85 18.80 1.55 8.06
CA GLU A 85 18.46 2.29 6.83
C GLU A 85 19.66 2.95 6.22
N ASN A 86 19.77 2.88 4.89
CA ASN A 86 20.75 3.64 4.14
C ASN A 86 20.34 5.12 3.97
N VAL A 87 21.19 5.93 3.33
CA VAL A 87 20.94 7.37 3.09
C VAL A 87 19.70 7.59 2.21
N ARG A 88 19.28 6.57 1.46
CA ARG A 88 18.04 6.59 0.66
C ARG A 88 16.82 6.12 1.46
N GLY A 89 16.95 5.90 2.77
CA GLY A 89 15.88 5.40 3.64
C GLY A 89 15.42 3.97 3.31
N PHE A 90 16.18 3.19 2.54
CA PHE A 90 15.89 1.77 2.40
C PHE A 90 16.49 1.06 3.58
N SER A 91 15.66 0.37 4.37
CA SER A 91 16.16 -0.64 5.28
C SER A 91 16.52 -1.91 4.52
N VAL A 92 17.36 -2.75 5.12
CA VAL A 92 17.75 -4.04 4.54
C VAL A 92 16.51 -4.87 4.17
N ILE A 93 15.53 -4.96 5.07
CA ILE A 93 14.32 -5.76 4.81
C ILE A 93 13.47 -5.17 3.68
N LEU A 94 13.37 -3.85 3.59
CA LEU A 94 12.65 -3.18 2.51
C LEU A 94 13.36 -3.33 1.17
N GLN A 95 14.70 -3.32 1.16
CA GLN A 95 15.47 -3.59 -0.05
C GLN A 95 15.29 -5.04 -0.52
N ALA A 96 15.22 -6.00 0.40
CA ALA A 96 14.96 -7.41 0.07
C ALA A 96 13.63 -7.54 -0.68
N LEU A 97 12.59 -6.87 -0.18
CA LEU A 97 11.27 -6.83 -0.81
C LEU A 97 11.28 -6.32 -2.25
N LEU A 98 12.02 -5.24 -2.51
CA LEU A 98 12.04 -4.60 -3.83
C LEU A 98 12.76 -5.43 -4.88
N ILE A 99 13.64 -6.33 -4.45
CA ILE A 99 14.45 -7.17 -5.33
C ILE A 99 13.80 -8.55 -5.52
N ASP A 100 13.40 -9.22 -4.44
CA ASP A 100 12.91 -10.59 -4.48
C ASP A 100 11.93 -10.89 -3.33
N ARG A 101 10.70 -11.29 -3.69
CA ARG A 101 9.64 -11.67 -2.75
C ARG A 101 10.03 -12.87 -1.89
N GLU A 102 10.64 -13.90 -2.47
CA GLU A 102 11.02 -15.10 -1.70
C GLU A 102 12.11 -14.76 -0.69
N LEU A 103 13.08 -13.94 -1.08
CA LEU A 103 14.11 -13.44 -0.18
C LEU A 103 13.53 -12.65 1.00
N PHE A 104 12.56 -11.78 0.73
CA PHE A 104 11.88 -11.01 1.78
C PHE A 104 11.17 -11.94 2.79
N LEU A 105 10.38 -12.89 2.30
CA LEU A 105 9.66 -13.83 3.16
C LEU A 105 10.65 -14.69 3.97
N GLU A 106 11.70 -15.19 3.35
CA GLU A 106 12.72 -15.99 4.04
C GLU A 106 13.45 -15.17 5.11
N ALA A 107 13.76 -13.89 4.83
CA ALA A 107 14.34 -12.99 5.81
C ALA A 107 13.39 -12.75 7.01
N LEU A 108 12.08 -12.58 6.78
CA LEU A 108 11.09 -12.46 7.85
C LEU A 108 10.99 -13.74 8.71
N GLU A 109 11.03 -14.93 8.10
CA GLU A 109 11.02 -16.19 8.84
C GLU A 109 12.22 -16.34 9.79
N THR A 110 13.31 -15.62 9.53
CA THR A 110 14.47 -15.61 10.42
C THR A 110 14.23 -14.82 11.70
N VAL A 111 13.22 -13.94 11.76
CA VAL A 111 12.99 -12.98 12.85
C VAL A 111 11.92 -13.51 13.83
N PRO A 112 12.06 -13.29 15.15
CA PRO A 112 11.02 -13.63 16.11
C PRO A 112 9.69 -12.92 15.79
N LYS A 113 8.56 -13.61 16.01
CA LYS A 113 7.24 -13.05 15.69
C LYS A 113 6.95 -11.74 16.40
N ASP A 114 7.39 -11.62 17.65
CA ASP A 114 7.21 -10.41 18.45
C ASP A 114 7.98 -9.22 17.84
N ASP A 115 9.14 -9.47 17.23
CA ASP A 115 9.94 -8.42 16.60
C ASP A 115 9.48 -8.08 15.16
N LEU A 116 8.63 -8.92 14.54
CA LEU A 116 8.11 -8.68 13.18
C LEU A 116 7.30 -7.39 13.14
N ALA A 117 6.54 -7.13 14.20
CA ALA A 117 5.76 -5.92 14.29
C ALA A 117 6.71 -4.73 14.28
N ASP A 118 7.65 -4.63 15.20
CA ASP A 118 8.62 -3.52 15.20
C ASP A 118 9.52 -3.47 13.95
N LEU A 119 9.80 -4.59 13.28
CA LEU A 119 10.61 -4.66 12.05
C LEU A 119 9.87 -4.12 10.83
N LEU A 120 8.59 -4.43 10.75
CA LEU A 120 7.67 -3.87 9.77
C LEU A 120 7.05 -2.57 10.28
N LEU A 121 7.48 -2.08 11.46
CA LEU A 121 7.05 -0.87 12.17
C LEU A 121 5.59 -0.89 12.71
N LEU A 122 4.94 -2.05 12.82
CA LEU A 122 3.52 -2.27 13.14
C LEU A 122 3.10 -2.10 14.61
N GLU A 123 4.01 -2.01 15.59
CA GLU A 123 3.67 -2.30 17.00
C GLU A 123 3.10 -1.11 17.81
N LYS A 124 3.27 0.13 17.34
CA LYS A 124 2.66 1.33 17.95
C LYS A 124 2.32 2.35 16.88
N ILE A 125 1.09 2.32 16.38
CA ILE A 125 0.60 3.35 15.45
C ILE A 125 -0.31 4.27 16.25
N ASP A 126 0.31 5.17 17.00
CA ASP A 126 -0.32 6.45 17.34
C ASP A 126 0.02 7.47 16.25
N GLY A 127 -0.73 8.58 16.17
CA GLY A 127 -0.62 9.56 15.09
C GLY A 127 0.77 10.16 14.87
N THR A 128 1.69 9.99 15.84
CA THR A 128 3.11 10.33 15.76
C THR A 128 3.93 9.31 14.96
N MET A 129 3.62 8.01 15.04
CA MET A 129 4.32 6.95 14.30
C MET A 129 3.85 6.79 12.85
N ILE A 130 2.66 7.28 12.49
CA ILE A 130 2.28 7.47 11.07
C ILE A 130 3.28 8.44 10.40
N SER A 131 3.79 9.44 11.13
CA SER A 131 4.82 10.35 10.62
C SER A 131 6.17 9.66 10.41
N LEU A 132 6.53 8.67 11.23
CA LEU A 132 7.78 7.90 11.11
C LEU A 132 7.69 6.77 10.09
N TRP A 133 6.54 6.09 9.97
CA TRP A 133 6.22 5.26 8.81
C TRP A 133 6.27 6.10 7.53
N THR A 134 5.67 7.29 7.53
CA THR A 134 5.73 8.18 6.37
C THR A 134 7.10 8.81 6.19
N ASP A 135 7.96 8.97 7.19
CA ASP A 135 9.31 9.55 7.05
C ASP A 135 10.35 8.52 6.59
N GLN A 136 10.33 7.29 7.12
CA GLN A 136 11.14 6.17 6.65
C GLN A 136 10.69 5.71 5.25
N LEU A 137 9.38 5.74 4.95
CA LEU A 137 8.87 5.54 3.59
C LEU A 137 8.94 6.82 2.70
N LYS A 138 9.21 8.02 3.25
CA LYS A 138 9.53 9.24 2.46
C LYS A 138 10.98 9.24 2.00
N GLY A 139 11.85 8.42 2.59
CA GLY A 139 13.19 8.14 2.08
C GLY A 139 13.17 7.61 0.65
N ILE A 140 12.03 7.06 0.19
CA ILE A 140 11.72 6.66 -1.19
C ILE A 140 11.66 7.90 -2.11
N ASN A 141 12.81 8.55 -2.29
CA ASN A 141 13.01 9.82 -2.93
C ASN A 141 12.23 10.94 -2.19
N GLU A 142 12.88 12.05 -1.88
CA GLU A 142 12.24 13.30 -1.49
C GLU A 142 11.27 13.85 -2.58
N ARG A 143 10.86 13.04 -3.57
CA ARG A 143 10.01 13.33 -4.72
C ARG A 143 8.64 12.63 -4.79
N ALA A 144 8.33 11.52 -4.08
CA ALA A 144 7.07 10.76 -4.33
C ALA A 144 6.10 10.46 -3.15
N GLY A 145 6.56 10.28 -1.89
CA GLY A 145 5.65 10.06 -0.73
C GLY A 145 4.77 8.80 -0.77
N ASP A 146 5.08 7.83 -1.63
CA ASP A 146 4.43 6.52 -1.71
C ASP A 146 4.79 5.62 -0.51
N THR A 147 3.85 4.80 -0.03
CA THR A 147 4.19 3.68 0.87
C THR A 147 4.70 2.47 0.10
N ILE A 148 5.23 1.48 0.82
CA ILE A 148 5.63 0.18 0.26
C ILE A 148 4.51 -0.50 -0.54
N LEU A 149 3.26 -0.38 -0.07
CA LEU A 149 2.08 -0.93 -0.74
C LEU A 149 1.74 -0.14 -2.00
N HIS A 150 1.91 1.20 -2.00
CA HIS A 150 1.75 2.01 -3.20
C HIS A 150 2.78 1.57 -4.27
N ARG A 151 4.03 1.36 -3.89
CA ARG A 151 5.09 0.88 -4.79
C ARG A 151 4.84 -0.53 -5.29
N ALA A 152 4.43 -1.45 -4.41
CA ALA A 152 4.10 -2.82 -4.80
C ALA A 152 3.01 -2.81 -5.88
N ILE A 153 1.95 -2.02 -5.69
CA ILE A 153 0.88 -1.88 -6.69
C ILE A 153 1.39 -1.16 -7.95
N GLU A 154 2.19 -0.11 -7.82
CA GLU A 154 2.75 0.63 -8.96
C GLU A 154 3.60 -0.27 -9.86
N LYS A 155 4.30 -1.25 -9.27
CA LYS A 155 5.14 -2.26 -9.91
C LYS A 155 4.42 -3.56 -10.25
N ASP A 156 3.10 -3.65 -10.05
CA ASP A 156 2.29 -4.84 -10.33
C ASP A 156 2.65 -6.08 -9.47
N HIS A 157 3.22 -5.85 -8.29
CA HIS A 157 3.50 -6.89 -7.29
C HIS A 157 2.30 -7.07 -6.35
N ILE A 158 1.17 -7.53 -6.90
CA ILE A 158 -0.13 -7.59 -6.20
C ILE A 158 -0.14 -8.59 -5.04
N ASP A 159 0.40 -9.80 -5.26
CA ASP A 159 0.47 -10.84 -4.23
C ASP A 159 1.26 -10.36 -3.02
N LEU A 160 2.35 -9.64 -3.28
CA LEU A 160 3.18 -9.05 -2.25
C LEU A 160 2.43 -7.99 -1.41
N ALA A 161 1.61 -7.15 -2.05
CA ALA A 161 0.80 -6.17 -1.33
C ALA A 161 -0.23 -6.84 -0.40
N ILE A 162 -0.79 -7.99 -0.82
CA ILE A 162 -1.71 -8.78 0.00
C ILE A 162 -0.97 -9.41 1.18
N ASP A 163 0.14 -10.11 0.91
CA ASP A 163 0.96 -10.76 1.94
C ASP A 163 1.37 -9.74 3.03
N LEU A 164 1.85 -8.56 2.63
CA LEU A 164 2.24 -7.50 3.56
C LEU A 164 1.08 -7.04 4.45
N LEU A 165 -0.13 -6.92 3.90
CA LEU A 165 -1.31 -6.56 4.68
C LEU A 165 -1.78 -7.67 5.60
N GLU A 166 -1.61 -8.93 5.20
CA GLU A 166 -1.94 -10.08 6.04
C GLU A 166 -1.03 -10.20 7.27
N LEU A 167 0.24 -9.78 7.14
CA LEU A 167 1.18 -9.65 8.26
C LEU A 167 0.80 -8.54 9.26
N VAL A 168 -0.05 -7.60 8.85
CA VAL A 168 -0.52 -6.51 9.71
C VAL A 168 -1.78 -6.95 10.49
N PRO A 169 -1.88 -6.65 11.80
CA PRO A 169 -3.10 -6.87 12.58
C PRO A 169 -4.33 -6.18 11.96
N PRO A 170 -5.52 -6.80 11.95
CA PRO A 170 -6.72 -6.22 11.34
C PRO A 170 -7.05 -4.79 11.78
N GLU A 171 -6.78 -4.46 13.04
CA GLU A 171 -7.05 -3.17 13.67
C GLU A 171 -6.21 -2.05 13.03
N VAL A 172 -5.03 -2.40 12.53
CA VAL A 172 -4.08 -1.47 11.91
C VAL A 172 -4.30 -1.32 10.41
N ARG A 173 -4.85 -2.36 9.75
CA ARG A 173 -5.06 -2.35 8.29
C ARG A 173 -5.88 -1.14 7.84
N ALA A 174 -6.92 -0.78 8.58
CA ALA A 174 -7.77 0.35 8.24
C ALA A 174 -7.00 1.69 8.16
N GLU A 175 -6.04 1.90 9.06
CA GLU A 175 -5.22 3.12 9.06
C GLU A 175 -4.21 3.12 7.91
N ILE A 176 -3.62 1.96 7.59
CA ILE A 176 -2.72 1.81 6.44
C ILE A 176 -3.43 2.16 5.13
N LEU A 177 -4.67 1.69 4.93
CA LEU A 177 -5.43 1.95 3.72
C LEU A 177 -5.87 3.41 3.56
N LYS A 178 -5.84 4.20 4.64
CA LYS A 178 -6.11 5.65 4.61
C LYS A 178 -4.87 6.47 4.26
N ILE A 179 -3.68 5.88 4.29
CA ILE A 179 -2.44 6.59 3.93
C ILE A 179 -2.51 6.97 2.45
N LYS A 180 -2.18 8.24 2.19
CA LYS A 180 -2.13 8.83 0.85
C LYS A 180 -0.69 9.04 0.42
N ASN A 181 -0.42 8.86 -0.87
CA ASN A 181 0.83 9.29 -1.49
C ASN A 181 0.80 10.80 -1.82
N ARG A 182 1.78 11.31 -2.58
CA ARG A 182 1.84 12.73 -2.99
C ARG A 182 0.79 13.18 -3.98
N ASP A 183 0.14 12.25 -4.67
CA ASP A 183 -1.00 12.56 -5.53
C ASP A 183 -2.31 12.53 -4.73
N GLY A 184 -2.22 12.38 -3.40
CA GLY A 184 -3.35 12.15 -2.50
C GLY A 184 -3.98 10.76 -2.66
N ASP A 185 -3.44 9.90 -3.53
CA ASP A 185 -3.97 8.58 -3.79
C ASP A 185 -3.67 7.66 -2.62
N THR A 186 -4.70 6.93 -2.15
CA THR A 186 -4.48 5.76 -1.30
C THR A 186 -4.19 4.52 -2.16
N ILE A 187 -3.81 3.40 -1.53
CA ILE A 187 -3.57 2.16 -2.27
C ILE A 187 -4.82 1.65 -3.01
N LEU A 188 -6.03 1.95 -2.53
CA LEU A 188 -7.27 1.65 -3.26
C LEU A 188 -7.43 2.55 -4.50
N HIS A 189 -7.03 3.82 -4.44
CA HIS A 189 -7.04 4.69 -5.61
C HIS A 189 -6.12 4.13 -6.69
N LEU A 190 -4.90 3.73 -6.32
CA LEU A 190 -3.95 3.11 -7.25
C LEU A 190 -4.47 1.79 -7.82
N ALA A 191 -5.02 0.90 -6.99
CA ALA A 191 -5.59 -0.37 -7.45
C ALA A 191 -6.69 -0.14 -8.51
N ILE A 192 -7.54 0.87 -8.32
CA ILE A 192 -8.59 1.22 -9.30
C ILE A 192 -7.99 1.82 -10.57
N LYS A 193 -7.07 2.78 -10.44
CA LYS A 193 -6.40 3.45 -11.58
C LYS A 193 -5.63 2.45 -12.45
N LYS A 194 -5.07 1.40 -11.85
CA LYS A 194 -4.28 0.34 -12.50
C LYS A 194 -5.10 -0.89 -12.92
N ASP A 195 -6.42 -0.87 -12.71
CA ASP A 195 -7.33 -1.98 -13.05
C ASP A 195 -7.15 -3.27 -12.23
N HIS A 196 -6.56 -3.19 -11.03
CA HIS A 196 -6.45 -4.31 -10.10
C HIS A 196 -7.72 -4.45 -9.25
N ILE A 197 -8.83 -4.80 -9.91
CA ILE A 197 -10.16 -4.87 -9.28
C ILE A 197 -10.24 -5.91 -8.17
N ASP A 198 -9.63 -7.09 -8.39
CA ASP A 198 -9.66 -8.15 -7.38
C ASP A 198 -8.83 -7.77 -6.15
N LEU A 199 -7.72 -7.04 -6.33
CA LEU A 199 -6.99 -6.44 -5.20
C LEU A 199 -7.88 -5.46 -4.44
N ALA A 200 -8.49 -4.48 -5.13
CA ALA A 200 -9.36 -3.50 -4.48
C ALA A 200 -10.48 -4.15 -3.65
N LEU A 201 -11.09 -5.23 -4.16
CA LEU A 201 -12.10 -6.01 -3.45
C LEU A 201 -11.54 -6.74 -2.23
N ASN A 202 -10.34 -7.34 -2.35
CA ASN A 202 -9.68 -7.99 -1.22
C ASN A 202 -9.30 -6.97 -0.14
N LEU A 203 -8.77 -5.82 -0.52
CA LEU A 203 -8.46 -4.72 0.40
C LEU A 203 -9.71 -4.29 1.19
N LEU A 204 -10.86 -4.12 0.54
CA LEU A 204 -12.12 -3.77 1.21
C LEU A 204 -12.61 -4.87 2.17
N LYS A 205 -12.38 -6.15 1.86
CA LYS A 205 -12.74 -7.27 2.75
C LYS A 205 -11.87 -7.34 3.99
N LEU A 206 -10.60 -6.92 3.90
CA LEU A 206 -9.66 -6.92 5.02
C LEU A 206 -9.93 -5.82 6.05
N VAL A 207 -10.85 -4.89 5.76
CA VAL A 207 -11.27 -3.79 6.63
C VAL A 207 -12.57 -4.13 7.34
N PRO A 208 -12.67 -3.88 8.66
CA PRO A 208 -13.94 -3.93 9.39
C PRO A 208 -15.02 -3.06 8.72
N GLU A 209 -16.28 -3.50 8.75
CA GLU A 209 -17.35 -2.86 7.97
C GLU A 209 -17.55 -1.40 8.37
N GLU A 210 -17.41 -1.11 9.66
CA GLU A 210 -17.52 0.22 10.26
C GLU A 210 -16.51 1.24 9.71
N ASN A 211 -15.38 0.78 9.17
CA ASN A 211 -14.33 1.65 8.64
C ASN A 211 -14.40 1.81 7.10
N ARG A 212 -15.23 1.02 6.41
CA ARG A 212 -15.31 1.03 4.94
C ARG A 212 -15.86 2.36 4.41
N LYS A 213 -16.83 2.96 5.10
CA LYS A 213 -17.42 4.25 4.68
C LYS A 213 -16.36 5.34 4.57
N ASP A 214 -15.60 5.55 5.65
CA ASP A 214 -14.59 6.60 5.71
C ASP A 214 -13.50 6.37 4.65
N LEU A 215 -13.12 5.12 4.43
CA LEU A 215 -12.18 4.76 3.37
C LEU A 215 -12.74 5.14 1.99
N LEU A 216 -13.97 4.79 1.67
CA LEU A 216 -14.59 5.04 0.36
C LEU A 216 -14.85 6.53 0.08
N LYS A 217 -15.02 7.33 1.13
CA LYS A 217 -15.09 8.80 1.05
C LYS A 217 -13.72 9.48 0.98
N SER A 218 -12.63 8.75 1.22
CA SER A 218 -11.29 9.30 1.08
C SER A 218 -11.07 9.80 -0.34
N ARG A 219 -10.50 11.01 -0.46
CA ARG A 219 -10.28 11.71 -1.72
C ARG A 219 -8.81 11.92 -2.01
N ASN A 220 -8.42 11.80 -3.26
CA ASN A 220 -7.09 12.22 -3.70
C ASN A 220 -7.00 13.73 -3.97
N ASP A 221 -5.85 14.20 -4.44
CA ASP A 221 -5.61 15.63 -4.70
C ASP A 221 -6.38 16.15 -5.91
N GLU A 222 -6.90 15.25 -6.76
CA GLU A 222 -7.86 15.56 -7.82
C GLU A 222 -9.32 15.64 -7.32
N ASP A 223 -9.53 15.62 -5.99
CA ASP A 223 -10.84 15.59 -5.33
C ASP A 223 -11.70 14.37 -5.73
N GLN A 224 -11.06 13.29 -6.16
CA GLN A 224 -11.75 12.07 -6.55
C GLN A 224 -11.84 11.12 -5.36
N SER A 225 -13.06 10.75 -4.97
CA SER A 225 -13.26 9.67 -4.01
C SER A 225 -13.04 8.30 -4.65
N ILE A 226 -12.78 7.27 -3.84
CA ILE A 226 -12.63 5.87 -4.32
C ILE A 226 -13.87 5.42 -5.09
N LEU A 227 -15.07 5.69 -4.55
CA LEU A 227 -16.32 5.34 -5.25
C LEU A 227 -16.47 6.14 -6.55
N GLY A 228 -16.09 7.42 -6.55
CA GLY A 228 -16.13 8.25 -7.74
C GLY A 228 -15.19 7.77 -8.85
N LEU A 229 -13.96 7.40 -8.50
CA LEU A 229 -12.97 6.79 -9.41
C LEU A 229 -13.47 5.49 -10.02
N THR A 230 -14.17 4.67 -9.23
CA THR A 230 -14.78 3.42 -9.70
C THR A 230 -15.79 3.69 -10.82
N ILE A 231 -16.61 4.74 -10.67
CA ILE A 231 -17.61 5.14 -11.65
C ILE A 231 -16.95 5.75 -12.90
N VAL A 232 -16.04 6.71 -12.73
CA VAL A 232 -15.35 7.41 -13.83
C VAL A 232 -14.56 6.44 -14.70
N ASN A 233 -13.85 5.49 -14.08
CA ASN A 233 -13.09 4.47 -14.80
C ASN A 233 -13.93 3.25 -15.23
N ARG A 234 -15.26 3.32 -15.09
CA ARG A 234 -16.22 2.26 -15.49
C ARG A 234 -15.93 0.90 -14.89
N LYS A 235 -15.46 0.86 -13.64
CA LYS A 235 -15.16 -0.37 -12.90
C LYS A 235 -16.45 -0.97 -12.32
N ASN A 236 -17.37 -1.36 -13.20
CA ASN A 236 -18.72 -1.77 -12.85
C ASN A 236 -18.75 -2.94 -11.86
N LYS A 237 -17.87 -3.94 -12.03
CA LYS A 237 -17.77 -5.09 -11.10
C LYS A 237 -17.50 -4.61 -9.67
N LEU A 238 -16.46 -3.80 -9.49
CA LEU A 238 -16.09 -3.22 -8.19
C LEU A 238 -17.23 -2.39 -7.62
N PHE A 239 -17.85 -1.54 -8.44
CA PHE A 239 -18.98 -0.72 -8.03
C PHE A 239 -20.13 -1.57 -7.46
N LEU A 240 -20.54 -2.62 -8.19
CA LEU A 240 -21.61 -3.51 -7.77
C LEU A 240 -21.29 -4.24 -6.46
N GLU A 241 -20.08 -4.77 -6.34
CA GLU A 241 -19.66 -5.48 -5.12
C GLU A 241 -19.57 -4.56 -3.91
N ILE A 242 -19.19 -3.28 -4.09
CA ILE A 242 -19.23 -2.27 -3.03
C ILE A 242 -20.67 -2.05 -2.57
N LEU A 243 -21.64 -1.91 -3.49
CA LEU A 243 -23.05 -1.71 -3.15
C LEU A 243 -23.66 -2.88 -2.36
N GLU A 244 -23.18 -4.11 -2.58
CA GLU A 244 -23.66 -5.29 -1.86
C GLU A 244 -23.09 -5.40 -0.44
N LYS A 245 -21.99 -4.68 -0.15
CA LYS A 245 -21.20 -4.81 1.09
C LYS A 245 -21.30 -3.61 2.02
N ILE A 246 -22.13 -2.63 1.69
CA ILE A 246 -22.37 -1.42 2.47
C ILE A 246 -23.85 -1.33 2.76
N ASP A 247 -24.20 -0.90 3.97
CA ASP A 247 -25.59 -0.68 4.31
C ASP A 247 -26.18 0.53 3.56
N ASP A 248 -27.51 0.51 3.45
CA ASP A 248 -28.28 1.48 2.70
C ASP A 248 -28.08 2.94 3.18
N LYS A 249 -27.81 3.13 4.48
CA LYS A 249 -27.63 4.47 5.09
C LYS A 249 -26.25 5.02 4.75
N ASP A 250 -25.20 4.24 4.95
CA ASP A 250 -23.84 4.64 4.63
C ASP A 250 -23.66 4.84 3.12
N LEU A 251 -24.33 4.01 2.31
CA LEU A 251 -24.35 4.18 0.86
C LEU A 251 -24.94 5.53 0.44
N LEU A 252 -26.07 5.95 1.02
CA LEU A 252 -26.66 7.27 0.78
C LEU A 252 -25.67 8.39 1.12
N GLU A 253 -25.02 8.31 2.28
CA GLU A 253 -24.05 9.33 2.71
C GLU A 253 -22.78 9.40 1.83
N ILE A 254 -22.38 8.30 1.20
CA ILE A 254 -21.25 8.26 0.26
C ILE A 254 -21.68 8.82 -1.10
N ILE A 255 -22.84 8.39 -1.62
CA ILE A 255 -23.40 8.91 -2.89
C ILE A 255 -23.65 10.41 -2.76
N ASP A 256 -24.08 10.85 -1.58
CA ASP A 256 -24.37 12.24 -1.35
C ASP A 256 -23.14 13.15 -1.51
N ASP A 257 -21.98 12.60 -1.21
CA ASP A 257 -20.67 13.25 -1.33
C ASP A 257 -20.21 13.37 -2.79
N LEU A 258 -20.75 12.56 -3.71
CA LEU A 258 -20.31 12.54 -5.11
C LEU A 258 -20.80 13.75 -5.91
N ASP A 259 -19.90 14.27 -6.77
CA ASP A 259 -20.24 15.28 -7.76
C ASP A 259 -21.30 14.76 -8.74
N ILE A 260 -22.23 15.62 -9.14
CA ILE A 260 -23.29 15.26 -10.07
C ILE A 260 -22.74 14.69 -11.39
N ASN A 261 -21.62 15.21 -11.91
CA ASN A 261 -20.97 14.72 -13.13
C ASN A 261 -20.45 13.28 -12.99
N VAL A 262 -20.03 12.89 -11.78
CA VAL A 262 -19.64 11.51 -11.49
C VAL A 262 -20.88 10.62 -11.48
N LEU A 263 -21.96 11.07 -10.82
CA LEU A 263 -23.24 10.35 -10.80
C LEU A 263 -23.82 10.14 -12.21
N MET A 264 -23.59 11.08 -13.13
CA MET A 264 -24.02 10.95 -14.53
C MET A 264 -23.34 9.78 -15.28
N ASN A 265 -22.18 9.32 -14.81
CA ASN A 265 -21.43 8.21 -15.41
C ASN A 265 -21.76 6.84 -14.79
N LEU A 266 -22.78 6.76 -13.93
CA LEU A 266 -23.16 5.52 -13.26
C LEU A 266 -23.49 4.39 -14.26
N PRO A 267 -23.16 3.13 -13.94
CA PRO A 267 -23.47 2.00 -14.80
C PRO A 267 -24.98 1.92 -15.04
N ARG A 268 -25.40 1.69 -16.29
CA ARG A 268 -26.83 1.44 -16.62
C ARG A 268 -27.30 0.02 -16.23
N ALA A 269 -26.47 -0.75 -15.54
CA ALA A 269 -26.71 -2.17 -15.26
C ALA A 269 -27.93 -2.37 -14.34
N GLU A 270 -28.59 -3.53 -14.42
CA GLU A 270 -29.71 -3.88 -13.54
C GLU A 270 -29.20 -4.23 -12.15
N PHE A 271 -29.53 -3.44 -11.14
CA PHE A 271 -29.17 -3.74 -9.75
C PHE A 271 -30.41 -4.17 -8.94
N LYS A 272 -30.26 -5.08 -7.95
CA LYS A 272 -31.41 -5.65 -7.22
C LYS A 272 -31.75 -4.95 -5.90
N ARG A 273 -30.77 -4.40 -5.17
CA ARG A 273 -30.97 -3.84 -3.80
C ARG A 273 -30.49 -2.39 -3.65
N GLY A 274 -29.18 -2.13 -3.77
CA GLY A 274 -28.62 -0.76 -3.63
C GLY A 274 -28.99 0.21 -4.76
N SER A 275 -29.46 -0.30 -5.90
CA SER A 275 -29.88 0.53 -7.04
C SER A 275 -31.10 1.38 -6.82
N LYS A 276 -32.07 0.93 -6.01
CA LYS A 276 -33.27 1.74 -5.77
C LYS A 276 -32.88 3.03 -5.04
N ILE A 277 -31.92 2.93 -4.14
CA ILE A 277 -31.38 4.07 -3.37
C ILE A 277 -30.56 4.98 -4.27
N VAL A 278 -29.61 4.41 -5.01
CA VAL A 278 -28.77 5.14 -5.99
C VAL A 278 -29.65 5.86 -7.02
N ALA A 279 -30.64 5.17 -7.61
CA ALA A 279 -31.54 5.74 -8.61
C ALA A 279 -32.44 6.84 -8.03
N LYS A 280 -32.95 6.69 -6.80
CA LYS A 280 -33.71 7.72 -6.11
C LYS A 280 -32.89 8.98 -5.87
N GLU A 281 -31.65 8.83 -5.41
CA GLU A 281 -30.81 9.99 -5.11
C GLU A 281 -30.42 10.75 -6.40
N ILE A 282 -30.10 10.03 -7.48
CA ILE A 282 -29.89 10.64 -8.80
C ILE A 282 -31.14 11.40 -9.25
N ALA A 283 -32.32 10.77 -9.19
CA ALA A 283 -33.57 11.39 -9.60
C ALA A 283 -33.87 12.66 -8.78
N LEU A 284 -33.66 12.62 -7.46
CA LEU A 284 -33.82 13.77 -6.56
C LEU A 284 -32.88 14.91 -6.92
N ARG A 285 -31.58 14.62 -7.15
CA ARG A 285 -30.57 15.62 -7.50
C ARG A 285 -30.81 16.22 -8.88
N CYS A 286 -31.15 15.41 -9.87
CA CYS A 286 -31.56 15.88 -11.18
C CYS A 286 -32.81 16.77 -11.10
N LYS A 287 -33.81 16.45 -10.26
CA LYS A 287 -35.00 17.27 -10.02
C LYS A 287 -34.68 18.61 -9.35
N LYS A 288 -33.69 18.66 -8.44
CA LYS A 288 -33.20 19.91 -7.84
C LYS A 288 -32.44 20.75 -8.88
N ALA A 289 -31.54 20.14 -9.65
CA ALA A 289 -30.80 20.81 -10.73
C ALA A 289 -31.72 21.33 -11.85
N ALA A 290 -32.82 20.62 -12.13
CA ALA A 290 -33.85 21.02 -13.09
C ALA A 290 -34.48 22.39 -12.82
N LYS A 291 -34.53 22.80 -11.55
CA LYS A 291 -35.08 24.09 -11.15
C LYS A 291 -34.13 25.26 -11.42
N VAL A 292 -32.87 25.00 -11.80
CA VAL A 292 -31.79 26.01 -11.89
C VAL A 292 -31.20 26.14 -13.31
N ALA A 293 -31.85 25.52 -14.32
CA ALA A 293 -31.45 25.38 -15.73
C ALA A 293 -30.60 24.12 -16.02
N LEU A 294 -31.05 23.30 -16.97
CA LEU A 294 -30.48 21.98 -17.27
C LEU A 294 -29.73 21.94 -18.61
N PRO A 295 -28.47 21.45 -18.63
CA PRO A 295 -27.84 20.91 -19.83
C PRO A 295 -28.50 19.60 -20.27
N TYR A 296 -28.55 19.33 -21.58
CA TYR A 296 -29.14 18.13 -22.22
C TYR A 296 -28.65 16.79 -21.61
N VAL A 297 -27.39 16.74 -21.15
CA VAL A 297 -26.79 15.53 -20.58
C VAL A 297 -27.50 15.11 -19.29
N MET A 298 -27.83 16.06 -18.40
CA MET A 298 -28.53 15.78 -17.13
C MET A 298 -29.96 15.25 -17.33
N LEU A 299 -30.66 15.70 -18.38
CA LEU A 299 -31.97 15.16 -18.75
C LEU A 299 -31.91 13.68 -19.14
N SER A 300 -30.82 13.26 -19.79
CA SER A 300 -30.66 11.87 -20.24
C SER A 300 -30.48 10.87 -19.10
N ALA A 301 -29.75 11.23 -18.04
CA ALA A 301 -29.62 10.37 -16.87
C ALA A 301 -30.85 10.43 -15.96
N ALA A 302 -31.48 11.60 -15.82
CA ALA A 302 -32.76 11.71 -15.11
C ALA A 302 -33.81 10.80 -15.75
N LEU A 303 -33.90 10.81 -17.08
CA LEU A 303 -34.80 9.93 -17.83
C LEU A 303 -34.42 8.46 -17.65
N GLY A 304 -33.13 8.12 -17.65
CA GLY A 304 -32.64 6.78 -17.35
C GLY A 304 -33.04 6.28 -15.96
N ALA A 305 -32.90 7.14 -14.93
CA ALA A 305 -33.30 6.83 -13.56
C ALA A 305 -34.81 6.63 -13.43
N VAL A 306 -35.62 7.49 -14.07
CA VAL A 306 -37.10 7.37 -14.07
C VAL A 306 -37.56 6.09 -14.78
N ILE A 307 -37.01 5.78 -15.95
CA ILE A 307 -37.32 4.52 -16.67
C ILE A 307 -36.98 3.31 -15.80
N TYR A 308 -35.86 3.37 -15.09
CA TYR A 308 -35.41 2.31 -14.20
C TYR A 308 -36.30 2.13 -12.96
N LEU A 309 -36.67 3.23 -12.28
CA LEU A 309 -37.62 3.21 -11.16
C LEU A 309 -38.98 2.64 -11.61
N LYS A 310 -39.40 2.94 -12.84
CA LYS A 310 -40.64 2.42 -13.44
C LYS A 310 -40.58 0.91 -13.64
N HIS A 311 -39.40 0.39 -14.02
CA HIS A 311 -39.17 -1.05 -14.16
C HIS A 311 -39.20 -1.78 -12.80
N LEU A 312 -38.78 -1.12 -11.72
CA LEU A 312 -38.82 -1.65 -10.35
C LEU A 312 -40.20 -1.52 -9.66
N ASN A 313 -41.24 -1.07 -10.38
CA ASN A 313 -42.62 -0.95 -9.89
C ASN A 313 -42.72 -0.10 -8.59
N THR A 314 -41.95 0.99 -8.51
CA THR A 314 -41.97 1.93 -7.37
C THR A 314 -43.17 2.89 -7.45
N ASN A 315 -43.59 3.46 -6.32
CA ASN A 315 -44.76 4.36 -6.22
C ASN A 315 -44.68 5.55 -7.20
N GLU A 316 -45.85 6.01 -7.69
CA GLU A 316 -45.98 7.12 -8.65
C GLU A 316 -45.40 8.46 -8.14
N GLU A 317 -45.37 8.71 -6.82
CA GLU A 317 -44.74 9.92 -6.25
C GLU A 317 -43.20 9.92 -6.30
N GLU A 318 -42.58 8.73 -6.39
CA GLU A 318 -41.12 8.57 -6.48
C GLU A 318 -40.61 8.63 -7.94
N LEU A 319 -41.52 8.50 -8.92
CA LEU A 319 -41.28 8.48 -10.37
C LEU A 319 -41.27 9.88 -11.00
#